data_AF-A0AAD3ZV22-F1
#
_entry.id   AF-A0AAD3ZV22-F1
#
_cell.length_a   1.000
_cell.length_b   1.000
_cell.length_c   1.000
_cell.angle_alpha   90.00
_cell.angle_beta   90.00
_cell.angle_gamma   90.00
#
_symmetry.space_group_name_H-M   'P 1'
#
loop_
_entity.id
_entity.type
_entity.pdbx_description
1 polymer ?
#
loop_
_entity_poly.entity_id
_entity_poly.type
_entity_poly.pdbx_seq_one_letter_code
_entity_poly.pdbx_strand_id
1 'polypeptide(L)'
;MKHAIEFTHHNHPFLHVGSRKKSTHSFFIVVEKGAVLVRLGKNEHLVSAGTGFWLPFDCLHALTALPGTNYYQVDFSIRLTTAVCSHAGFFKVTPLIAALLDELSQTASEQHQWEGPEGRILKVLADKAAQLKVSTKTLSPALAERHHSALTLILNGSKITENSDIKAIESVFNQSVKELESCMVMREAIRLQRSGRKLAQIATELSVPETLLNTLALPILGKPL
;
A
#
# COMPACT_ATOMS: atom_id res chain seq x y z
N MET A 1 16.10 -5.84 -8.35
CA MET A 1 15.65 -6.63 -9.51
C MET A 1 16.82 -7.38 -10.11
N LYS A 2 16.69 -8.70 -10.16
CA LYS A 2 17.54 -9.64 -10.89
C LYS A 2 17.03 -9.83 -12.33
N HIS A 3 15.72 -9.75 -12.54
CA HIS A 3 15.06 -9.98 -13.84
C HIS A 3 14.42 -8.72 -14.42
N ALA A 4 13.89 -8.82 -15.64
CA ALA A 4 13.24 -7.71 -16.34
C ALA A 4 11.86 -7.37 -15.75
N ILE A 5 11.13 -8.40 -15.31
CA ILE A 5 9.85 -8.29 -14.62
C ILE A 5 9.92 -9.25 -13.42
N GLU A 6 9.50 -8.80 -12.25
CA GLU A 6 9.47 -9.61 -11.03
C GLU A 6 8.09 -9.52 -10.38
N PHE A 7 7.61 -10.65 -9.87
CA PHE A 7 6.40 -10.71 -9.07
C PHE A 7 6.76 -11.01 -7.62
N THR A 8 6.09 -10.32 -6.69
CA THR A 8 6.19 -10.60 -5.27
C THR A 8 4.79 -10.61 -4.65
N HIS A 9 4.49 -11.64 -3.87
CA HIS A 9 3.31 -11.65 -3.00
C HIS A 9 3.73 -11.22 -1.60
N HIS A 10 3.20 -10.09 -1.15
CA HIS A 10 3.49 -9.52 0.15
C HIS A 10 2.41 -9.92 1.16
N ASN A 11 2.84 -10.48 2.29
CA ASN A 11 1.99 -10.76 3.44
C ASN A 11 2.45 -9.92 4.63
N HIS A 12 1.57 -9.05 5.11
CA HIS A 12 1.81 -8.16 6.24
C HIS A 12 0.81 -8.46 7.36
N PRO A 13 1.12 -9.39 8.29
CA PRO A 13 0.25 -9.65 9.43
C PRO A 13 0.17 -8.45 10.39
N PHE A 14 1.22 -7.64 10.43
CA PHE A 14 1.35 -6.43 11.25
C PHE A 14 1.52 -5.18 10.37
N LEU A 15 1.38 -4.00 10.97
CA LEU A 15 1.59 -2.72 10.32
C LEU A 15 3.02 -2.64 9.78
N HIS A 16 3.16 -2.46 8.46
CA HIS A 16 4.43 -2.23 7.81
C HIS A 16 4.51 -0.80 7.29
N VAL A 17 5.43 -0.01 7.85
CA VAL A 17 5.66 1.37 7.41
C VAL A 17 6.90 1.40 6.52
N GLY A 18 6.73 1.59 5.22
CA GLY A 18 7.83 1.77 4.27
C GLY A 18 8.55 3.12 4.45
N SER A 19 9.80 3.19 4.01
CA SER A 19 10.53 4.46 3.93
C SER A 19 10.07 5.27 2.71
N ARG A 20 10.21 6.60 2.79
CA ARG A 20 9.98 7.49 1.65
C ARG A 20 11.20 7.43 0.73
N LYS A 21 11.03 6.93 -0.49
CA LYS A 21 12.12 6.72 -1.46
C LYS A 21 11.66 6.93 -2.89
N LYS A 22 12.61 7.23 -3.78
CA LYS A 22 12.38 7.22 -5.23
C LYS A 22 12.34 5.78 -5.72
N SER A 23 11.38 5.45 -6.57
CA SER A 23 11.31 4.14 -7.22
C SER A 23 12.48 3.97 -8.20
N THR A 24 13.17 2.83 -8.14
CA THR A 24 14.27 2.50 -9.06
C THR A 24 13.80 1.76 -10.31
N HIS A 25 12.52 1.42 -10.37
CA HIS A 25 11.80 0.72 -11.43
C HIS A 25 10.33 1.15 -11.38
N SER A 26 9.57 0.89 -12.43
CA SER A 26 8.12 1.06 -12.36
C SER A 26 7.50 -0.17 -11.73
N PHE A 27 6.40 -0.03 -11.01
CA PHE A 27 5.69 -1.18 -10.47
C PHE A 27 4.21 -0.87 -10.28
N PHE A 28 3.38 -1.90 -10.17
CA PHE A 28 2.07 -1.75 -9.57
C PHE A 28 1.90 -2.65 -8.38
N ILE A 29 0.95 -2.27 -7.53
CA ILE A 29 0.38 -3.14 -6.50
C ILE A 29 -1.09 -3.41 -6.79
N VAL A 30 -1.56 -4.60 -6.41
CA VAL A 30 -2.98 -4.96 -6.34
C VAL A 30 -3.23 -5.56 -4.97
N VAL A 31 -4.15 -4.96 -4.22
CA VAL A 31 -4.46 -5.44 -2.87
C VAL A 31 -5.45 -6.59 -2.97
N GLU A 32 -5.05 -7.74 -2.44
CA GLU A 32 -5.88 -8.95 -2.37
C GLU A 32 -6.78 -8.88 -1.14
N LYS A 33 -6.19 -8.55 0.02
CA LYS A 33 -6.88 -8.44 1.31
C LYS A 33 -6.31 -7.27 2.11
N GLY A 34 -7.16 -6.60 2.88
CA GLY A 34 -6.76 -5.46 3.72
C GLY A 34 -6.61 -4.18 2.91
N ALA A 35 -5.62 -3.36 3.26
CA ALA A 35 -5.40 -2.07 2.62
C ALA A 35 -3.95 -1.57 2.70
N VAL A 36 -3.52 -0.90 1.63
CA VAL A 36 -2.23 -0.23 1.53
C VAL A 36 -2.44 1.27 1.34
N LEU A 37 -1.71 2.07 2.10
CA LEU A 37 -1.61 3.51 1.92
C LEU A 37 -0.42 3.82 1.01
N VAL A 38 -0.67 4.52 -0.10
CA VAL A 38 0.35 4.99 -1.04
C VAL A 38 0.48 6.50 -0.90
N ARG A 39 1.59 6.94 -0.31
CA ARG A 39 1.91 8.37 -0.21
C ARG A 39 2.62 8.84 -1.47
N LEU A 40 2.03 9.81 -2.17
CA LEU A 40 2.59 10.49 -3.33
C LEU A 40 2.65 11.99 -3.09
N GLY A 41 3.86 12.54 -2.98
CA GLY A 41 4.00 13.96 -2.68
C GLY A 41 3.40 14.32 -1.32
N LYS A 42 2.30 15.09 -1.34
CA LYS A 42 1.51 15.47 -0.16
C LYS A 42 0.23 14.64 0.03
N ASN A 43 -0.16 13.87 -0.99
CA ASN A 43 -1.39 13.09 -0.97
C ASN A 43 -1.10 11.67 -0.49
N GLU A 44 -2.06 11.09 0.21
CA GLU A 44 -2.02 9.70 0.66
C GLU A 44 -3.26 8.98 0.15
N HIS A 45 -3.05 8.04 -0.75
CA HIS A 45 -4.08 7.29 -1.43
C HIS A 45 -4.33 5.96 -0.72
N LEU A 46 -5.59 5.59 -0.55
CA LEU A 46 -6.01 4.32 0.04
C LEU A 46 -6.32 3.31 -1.07
N VAL A 47 -5.50 2.27 -1.13
CA VAL A 47 -5.67 1.12 -2.01
C VAL A 47 -6.27 -0.01 -1.18
N SER A 48 -7.56 -0.28 -1.37
CA SER A 48 -8.29 -1.36 -0.71
C SER A 48 -8.34 -2.63 -1.56
N ALA A 49 -8.79 -3.74 -0.98
CA ALA A 49 -8.96 -5.01 -1.68
C ALA A 49 -9.67 -4.86 -3.04
N GLY A 50 -9.13 -5.52 -4.07
CA GLY A 50 -9.62 -5.47 -5.45
C GLY A 50 -9.21 -4.21 -6.25
N THR A 51 -8.51 -3.27 -5.64
CA THR A 51 -8.00 -2.06 -6.33
C THR A 51 -6.50 -2.16 -6.61
N GLY A 52 -6.09 -1.53 -7.72
CA GLY A 52 -4.70 -1.50 -8.15
C GLY A 52 -4.15 -0.08 -8.18
N PHE A 53 -2.87 0.08 -7.86
CA PHE A 53 -2.17 1.35 -7.92
C PHE A 53 -0.83 1.22 -8.65
N TRP A 54 -0.59 2.06 -9.65
CA TRP A 54 0.63 2.10 -10.44
C TRP A 54 1.57 3.22 -9.97
N LEU A 55 2.86 2.90 -9.90
CA LEU A 55 3.96 3.80 -9.56
C LEU A 55 5.01 3.77 -10.69
N PRO A 56 5.24 4.87 -11.40
CA PRO A 56 6.25 4.93 -12.44
C PRO A 56 7.66 4.98 -11.83
N PHE A 57 8.66 4.78 -12.68
CA PHE A 57 10.07 5.02 -12.36
C PHE A 57 10.33 6.46 -11.86
N ASP A 58 11.32 6.61 -10.98
CA ASP A 58 11.74 7.87 -10.34
C ASP A 58 10.62 8.62 -9.59
N CYS A 59 9.58 7.89 -9.19
CA CYS A 59 8.48 8.43 -8.40
C CYS A 59 8.82 8.38 -6.91
N LEU A 60 8.83 9.54 -6.25
CA LEU A 60 9.00 9.64 -4.79
C LEU A 60 7.71 9.21 -4.08
N HIS A 61 7.76 8.06 -3.41
CA HIS A 61 6.60 7.48 -2.76
C HIS A 61 6.96 6.87 -1.39
N ALA A 62 5.94 6.51 -0.62
CA ALA A 62 6.06 5.60 0.51
C ALA A 62 4.83 4.67 0.55
N LEU A 63 5.04 3.40 0.88
CA LEU A 63 3.97 2.43 1.08
C LEU A 63 3.79 2.18 2.58
N THR A 64 2.56 2.09 3.05
CA THR A 64 2.24 1.57 4.39
C THR A 64 1.18 0.50 4.25
N ALA A 65 1.51 -0.76 4.57
CA ALA A 65 0.54 -1.84 4.60
C ALA A 65 -0.06 -1.93 6.01
N LEU A 66 -1.38 -1.91 6.10
CA LEU A 66 -2.09 -2.05 7.38
C LEU A 66 -2.04 -3.51 7.89
N PRO A 67 -2.25 -3.76 9.19
CA PRO A 67 -2.26 -5.12 9.73
C PRO A 67 -3.23 -6.05 8.99
N GLY A 68 -2.78 -7.27 8.70
CA GLY A 68 -3.56 -8.29 7.98
C GLY A 68 -3.69 -8.05 6.47
N THR A 69 -2.80 -7.26 5.88
CA THR A 69 -2.83 -6.92 4.45
C THR A 69 -2.01 -7.89 3.62
N ASN A 70 -2.61 -8.38 2.53
CA ASN A 70 -1.95 -9.12 1.47
C ASN A 70 -2.07 -8.35 0.16
N TYR A 71 -0.97 -8.22 -0.57
CA TYR A 71 -1.00 -7.58 -1.88
C TYR A 71 0.02 -8.19 -2.83
N TYR A 72 -0.29 -8.15 -4.12
CA TYR A 72 0.62 -8.50 -5.18
C TYR A 72 1.39 -7.26 -5.62
N GLN A 73 2.67 -7.40 -5.89
CA GLN A 73 3.51 -6.40 -6.52
C GLN A 73 4.13 -6.97 -7.79
N VAL A 74 4.09 -6.20 -8.87
CA VAL A 74 4.78 -6.54 -10.12
C VAL A 74 5.71 -5.40 -10.49
N ASP A 75 7.00 -5.70 -10.52
CA ASP A 75 8.08 -4.77 -10.79
C ASP A 75 8.52 -4.87 -12.24
N PHE A 76 8.72 -3.71 -12.88
CA PHE A 76 9.06 -3.54 -14.29
C PHE A 76 10.38 -2.77 -14.42
N SER A 77 11.42 -3.46 -14.87
CA SER A 77 12.75 -2.89 -15.07
C SER A 77 12.71 -1.72 -16.04
N ILE A 78 13.46 -0.65 -15.75
CA ILE A 78 13.64 0.49 -16.66
C ILE A 78 14.27 0.10 -18.01
N ARG A 79 14.88 -1.08 -18.08
CA ARG A 79 15.48 -1.63 -19.32
C ARG A 79 14.44 -2.26 -20.24
N LEU A 80 13.18 -2.37 -19.83
CA LEU A 80 12.11 -2.80 -20.72
C LEU A 80 11.96 -1.79 -21.85
N THR A 81 11.94 -2.30 -23.08
CA THR A 81 11.78 -1.48 -24.29
C THR A 81 10.33 -1.06 -24.51
N THR A 82 9.38 -1.82 -23.97
CA THR A 82 7.95 -1.49 -24.00
C THR A 82 7.68 -0.28 -23.12
N ALA A 83 7.09 0.76 -23.71
CA ALA A 83 6.67 1.94 -22.97
C ALA A 83 5.57 1.57 -21.96
N VAL A 84 5.79 1.94 -20.69
CA VAL A 84 4.82 1.79 -19.61
C VAL A 84 4.27 3.15 -19.17
N CYS A 85 3.20 3.14 -18.38
CA CYS A 85 2.55 4.36 -17.95
C CYS A 85 3.52 5.28 -17.16
N SER A 86 3.62 6.54 -17.59
CA SER A 86 4.51 7.55 -16.98
C SER A 86 3.89 8.28 -15.78
N HIS A 87 2.59 8.13 -15.58
CA HIS A 87 1.85 8.76 -14.49
C HIS A 87 1.61 7.75 -13.38
N ALA A 88 1.55 8.20 -12.12
CA ALA A 88 1.10 7.36 -11.02
C ALA A 88 -0.43 7.39 -10.92
N GLY A 89 -1.02 6.38 -10.29
CA GLY A 89 -2.43 6.42 -9.91
C GLY A 89 -3.14 5.08 -9.86
N PHE A 90 -4.40 5.12 -9.49
CA PHE A 90 -5.28 3.97 -9.50
C PHE A 90 -5.57 3.51 -10.92
N PHE A 91 -5.63 2.19 -11.10
CA PHE A 91 -6.11 1.57 -12.33
C PHE A 91 -7.18 0.52 -12.02
N LYS A 92 -7.98 0.20 -13.04
CA LYS A 92 -8.96 -0.87 -12.95
C LYS A 92 -8.25 -2.23 -13.06
N VAL A 93 -8.32 -3.03 -12.00
CA VAL A 93 -7.89 -4.43 -12.05
C VAL A 93 -8.88 -5.18 -12.95
N THR A 94 -8.40 -5.65 -14.10
CA THR A 94 -9.24 -6.43 -15.03
C THR A 94 -9.30 -7.88 -14.59
N PRO A 95 -10.34 -8.66 -14.98
CA PRO A 95 -10.42 -10.08 -14.66
C PRO A 95 -9.17 -10.87 -15.10
N LEU A 96 -8.57 -10.48 -16.24
CA LEU A 96 -7.32 -11.07 -16.70
C LEU A 96 -6.15 -10.76 -15.77
N ILE A 97 -5.98 -9.50 -15.33
CA ILE A 97 -4.90 -9.16 -14.39
C ILE A 97 -5.08 -9.91 -13.08
N ALA A 98 -6.29 -9.96 -12.53
CA ALA A 98 -6.57 -10.71 -11.30
C ALA A 98 -6.18 -12.19 -11.45
N ALA A 99 -6.68 -12.87 -12.49
CA ALA A 99 -6.37 -14.29 -12.71
C ALA A 99 -4.87 -14.57 -12.91
N LEU A 100 -4.14 -13.68 -13.59
CA LEU A 100 -2.68 -13.83 -13.76
C LEU A 100 -1.91 -13.67 -12.45
N LEU A 101 -2.36 -12.76 -11.57
CA LEU A 101 -1.72 -12.55 -10.26
C LEU A 101 -2.02 -13.73 -9.32
N ASP A 102 -3.26 -14.24 -9.34
CA ASP A 102 -3.64 -15.43 -8.56
C ASP A 102 -2.84 -16.65 -9.02
N GLU A 103 -2.68 -16.85 -10.33
CA GLU A 103 -1.86 -17.92 -10.90
C GLU A 103 -0.38 -17.78 -10.50
N LEU A 104 0.19 -16.57 -10.58
CA LEU A 104 1.57 -16.32 -10.13
C LEU A 104 1.75 -16.59 -8.65
N SER A 105 0.75 -16.30 -7.81
CA SER A 105 0.82 -16.56 -6.37
C SER A 105 0.90 -18.05 -6.02
N GLN A 106 0.36 -18.91 -6.88
CA GLN A 106 0.37 -20.36 -6.71
C GLN A 106 1.60 -21.01 -7.35
N THR A 107 2.11 -20.41 -8.42
CA THR A 107 3.15 -20.99 -9.28
C THR A 107 4.54 -20.38 -9.06
N ALA A 108 4.68 -19.37 -8.19
CA ALA A 108 5.95 -18.75 -7.83
C ALA A 108 6.92 -19.79 -7.20
N SER A 109 7.72 -20.41 -8.06
CA SER A 109 8.82 -21.29 -7.68
C SER A 109 10.00 -20.46 -7.17
N GLU A 110 10.81 -21.04 -6.27
CA GLU A 110 12.06 -20.41 -5.81
C GLU A 110 13.04 -20.14 -6.96
N GLN A 111 12.86 -20.81 -8.11
CA GLN A 111 13.66 -20.65 -9.32
C GLN A 111 12.85 -19.94 -10.41
N HIS A 112 13.14 -18.65 -10.60
CA HIS A 112 12.55 -17.85 -11.67
C HIS A 112 12.91 -18.41 -13.05
N GLN A 113 11.90 -18.83 -13.82
CA GLN A 113 12.07 -19.38 -15.16
C GLN A 113 11.48 -18.44 -16.21
N TRP A 114 12.31 -17.56 -16.76
CA TRP A 114 11.87 -16.54 -17.72
C TRP A 114 11.27 -17.08 -19.04
N GLU A 115 11.73 -18.24 -19.50
CA GLU A 115 11.16 -18.92 -20.67
C GLU A 115 10.08 -19.96 -20.31
N GLY A 116 9.83 -20.14 -19.00
CA GLY A 116 8.81 -21.03 -18.46
C GLY A 116 7.43 -20.39 -18.34
N PRO A 117 6.46 -21.10 -17.73
CA PRO A 117 5.09 -20.61 -17.53
C PRO A 117 5.02 -19.26 -16.80
N GLU A 118 5.79 -19.09 -15.71
CA GLU A 118 5.87 -17.85 -14.94
C GLU A 118 6.28 -16.67 -15.83
N GLY A 119 7.38 -16.80 -16.58
CA GLY A 119 7.85 -15.75 -17.48
C GLY A 119 6.85 -15.39 -18.57
N ARG A 120 6.06 -16.34 -19.08
CA ARG A 120 4.96 -16.07 -20.03
C ARG A 120 3.86 -15.22 -19.39
N ILE A 121 3.47 -15.54 -18.16
CA ILE A 121 2.47 -14.76 -17.41
C ILE A 121 2.98 -13.33 -17.18
N LEU A 122 4.24 -13.17 -16.76
CA LEU A 122 4.86 -11.87 -16.54
C LEU A 122 4.94 -11.04 -17.83
N LYS A 123 5.25 -11.67 -18.97
CA LYS A 123 5.22 -11.01 -20.29
C LYS A 123 3.82 -10.48 -20.63
N VAL A 124 2.76 -11.26 -20.37
CA VAL A 124 1.37 -10.80 -20.55
C VAL A 124 1.05 -9.63 -19.60
N LEU A 125 1.51 -9.67 -18.35
CA LEU A 125 1.33 -8.55 -17.42
C LEU A 125 2.05 -7.29 -17.89
N ALA A 126 3.22 -7.39 -18.51
CA ALA A 126 3.89 -6.25 -19.15
C ALA A 126 3.06 -5.64 -20.28
N ASP A 127 2.49 -6.47 -21.16
CA ASP A 127 1.60 -5.97 -22.23
C ASP A 127 0.38 -5.25 -21.66
N LYS A 128 -0.17 -5.74 -20.54
CA LYS A 128 -1.29 -5.09 -19.84
C LYS A 128 -0.85 -3.80 -19.15
N ALA A 129 0.32 -3.78 -18.52
CA ALA A 129 0.90 -2.61 -17.87
C ALA A 129 1.07 -1.44 -18.86
N ALA A 130 1.51 -1.72 -20.09
CA ALA A 130 1.65 -0.73 -21.16
C ALA A 130 0.32 -0.07 -21.57
N GLN A 131 -0.82 -0.72 -21.30
CA GLN A 131 -2.16 -0.27 -21.66
C GLN A 131 -2.92 0.36 -20.48
N LEU A 132 -2.31 0.43 -19.29
CA LEU A 132 -2.99 0.94 -18.10
C LEU A 132 -3.32 2.43 -18.23
N LYS A 133 -4.59 2.74 -17.94
CA LYS A 133 -5.05 4.11 -17.71
C LYS A 133 -5.13 4.33 -16.20
N VAL A 134 -4.36 5.29 -15.72
CA VAL A 134 -4.21 5.57 -14.29
C VAL A 134 -4.82 6.92 -13.91
N SER A 135 -5.27 7.06 -12.67
CA SER A 135 -5.75 8.35 -12.15
C SER A 135 -5.49 8.51 -10.65
N THR A 136 -5.08 9.71 -10.25
CA THR A 136 -4.93 10.14 -8.84
C THR A 136 -6.01 11.11 -8.40
N LYS A 137 -7.09 11.28 -9.19
CA LYS A 137 -8.17 12.24 -8.90
C LYS A 137 -8.91 11.94 -7.60
N THR A 138 -8.97 10.67 -7.22
CA THR A 138 -9.61 10.19 -5.98
C THR A 138 -8.57 9.76 -4.95
N LEU A 139 -8.90 9.89 -3.66
CA LEU A 139 -8.11 9.28 -2.58
C LEU A 139 -8.32 7.77 -2.48
N SER A 140 -9.51 7.28 -2.87
CA SER A 140 -9.81 5.86 -2.96
C SER A 140 -10.99 5.63 -3.92
N PRO A 141 -10.85 4.81 -4.96
CA PRO A 141 -11.97 4.46 -5.85
C PRO A 141 -13.10 3.73 -5.13
N ALA A 142 -12.82 3.08 -4.00
CA ALA A 142 -13.79 2.36 -3.19
C ALA A 142 -14.61 3.28 -2.25
N LEU A 143 -14.22 4.55 -2.13
CA LEU A 143 -14.85 5.51 -1.23
C LEU A 143 -15.44 6.69 -2.02
N ALA A 144 -16.71 7.01 -1.77
CA ALA A 144 -17.36 8.16 -2.40
C ALA A 144 -16.67 9.49 -2.02
N GLU A 145 -16.58 10.42 -2.97
CA GLU A 145 -15.83 11.68 -2.82
C GLU A 145 -16.22 12.52 -1.59
N ARG A 146 -17.50 12.51 -1.21
CA ARG A 146 -17.99 13.21 -0.02
C ARG A 146 -17.31 12.78 1.29
N HIS A 147 -16.75 11.57 1.35
CA HIS A 147 -16.08 11.03 2.53
C HIS A 147 -14.55 11.20 2.49
N HIS A 148 -13.99 11.79 1.42
CA HIS A 148 -12.54 11.94 1.27
C HIS A 148 -11.93 12.91 2.28
N SER A 149 -12.68 13.93 2.71
CA SER A 149 -12.24 14.85 3.78
C SER A 149 -12.05 14.10 5.09
N ALA A 150 -13.02 13.27 5.49
CA ALA A 150 -12.95 12.43 6.68
C ALA A 150 -11.81 11.41 6.61
N LEU A 151 -11.61 10.77 5.45
CA LEU A 151 -10.46 9.90 5.21
C LEU A 151 -9.14 10.66 5.41
N THR A 152 -9.02 11.86 4.83
CA THR A 152 -7.83 12.71 4.99
C THR A 152 -7.55 13.05 6.44
N LEU A 153 -8.59 13.38 7.22
CA LEU A 153 -8.47 13.68 8.64
C LEU A 153 -7.89 12.49 9.41
N ILE A 154 -8.46 11.29 9.24
CA ILE A 154 -7.96 10.08 9.91
C ILE A 154 -6.53 9.75 9.49
N LEU A 155 -6.23 9.79 8.20
CA LEU A 155 -4.88 9.50 7.70
C LEU A 155 -3.83 10.49 8.22
N ASN A 156 -4.24 11.70 8.62
CA ASN A 156 -3.39 12.70 9.28
C ASN A 156 -3.40 12.60 10.81
N GLY A 157 -4.06 11.59 11.39
CA GLY A 157 -4.13 11.35 12.84
C GLY A 157 -5.22 12.12 13.57
N SER A 158 -6.14 12.77 12.85
CA SER A 158 -7.31 13.42 13.44
C SER A 158 -8.47 12.43 13.60
N LYS A 159 -9.30 12.66 14.62
CA LYS A 159 -10.51 11.85 14.85
C LYS A 159 -11.66 12.33 13.99
N ILE A 160 -12.58 11.42 13.69
CA ILE A 160 -13.86 11.74 13.04
C ILE A 160 -15.02 11.32 13.95
N THR A 161 -16.13 12.04 13.86
CA THR A 161 -17.32 11.82 14.72
C THR A 161 -18.59 11.54 13.93
N GLU A 162 -18.60 11.87 12.64
CA GLU A 162 -19.78 11.68 11.78
C GLU A 162 -20.01 10.21 11.48
N ASN A 163 -21.15 9.68 11.91
CA ASN A 163 -21.48 8.26 11.79
C ASN A 163 -21.54 7.78 10.32
N SER A 164 -21.93 8.64 9.38
CA SER A 164 -21.93 8.30 7.95
C SER A 164 -20.51 8.10 7.42
N ASP A 165 -19.56 8.94 7.85
CA ASP A 165 -18.17 8.84 7.43
C ASP A 165 -17.50 7.63 8.06
N ILE A 166 -17.74 7.39 9.36
CA ILE A 166 -17.26 6.21 10.07
C ILE A 166 -17.70 4.95 9.33
N LYS A 167 -19.00 4.76 9.09
CA LYS A 167 -19.52 3.57 8.39
C LYS A 167 -18.95 3.40 6.99
N ALA A 168 -18.84 4.49 6.23
CA ALA A 168 -18.30 4.45 4.88
C ALA A 168 -16.83 4.01 4.89
N ILE A 169 -16.03 4.54 5.81
CA ILE A 169 -14.62 4.20 5.97
C ILE A 169 -14.46 2.75 6.44
N GLU A 170 -15.17 2.33 7.49
CA GLU A 170 -15.10 0.95 8.01
C GLU A 170 -15.44 -0.08 6.92
N SER A 171 -16.39 0.23 6.04
CA SER A 171 -16.75 -0.65 4.92
C SER A 171 -15.61 -0.86 3.91
N VAL A 172 -14.71 0.11 3.75
CA VAL A 172 -13.58 0.04 2.81
C VAL A 172 -12.36 -0.61 3.46
N PHE A 173 -12.10 -0.33 4.74
CA PHE A 173 -10.97 -0.88 5.48
C PHE A 173 -11.22 -2.31 6.02
N ASN A 174 -12.49 -2.71 6.14
CA ASN A 174 -12.90 -3.94 6.80
C ASN A 174 -12.34 -4.08 8.23
N GLN A 175 -12.17 -2.93 8.89
CA GLN A 175 -11.69 -2.73 10.26
C GLN A 175 -12.41 -1.52 10.85
N SER A 176 -12.44 -1.42 12.17
CA SER A 176 -13.04 -0.27 12.84
C SER A 176 -12.20 1.00 12.66
N VAL A 177 -12.83 2.17 12.69
CA VAL A 177 -12.10 3.45 12.65
C VAL A 177 -11.12 3.57 13.81
N LYS A 178 -11.44 3.02 14.99
CA LYS A 178 -10.55 3.02 16.17
C LYS A 178 -9.27 2.22 15.95
N GLU A 179 -9.36 1.08 15.26
CA GLU A 179 -8.18 0.30 14.88
C GLU A 179 -7.33 1.07 13.88
N LEU A 180 -7.96 1.74 12.91
CA LEU A 180 -7.26 2.59 11.95
C LEU A 180 -6.56 3.78 12.63
N GLU A 181 -7.24 4.48 13.54
CA GLU A 181 -6.65 5.56 14.35
C GLU A 181 -5.42 5.06 15.13
N SER A 182 -5.54 3.90 15.77
CA SER A 182 -4.43 3.27 16.50
C SER A 182 -3.25 2.93 15.57
N CYS A 183 -3.54 2.45 14.36
CA CYS A 183 -2.53 2.23 13.33
C CYS A 183 -1.85 3.54 12.90
N MET A 184 -2.60 4.65 12.77
CA MET A 184 -2.03 5.94 12.38
C MET A 184 -1.10 6.51 13.46
N VAL A 185 -1.47 6.34 14.75
CA VAL A 185 -0.59 6.68 15.89
C VAL A 185 0.70 5.86 15.83
N MET A 186 0.62 4.54 15.69
CA MET A 186 1.80 3.67 15.65
C MET A 186 2.65 3.89 14.39
N ARG A 187 2.03 4.23 13.26
CA ARG A 187 2.74 4.60 12.04
C ARG A 187 3.60 5.84 12.26
N GLU A 188 3.06 6.86 12.90
CA GLU A 188 3.82 8.08 13.20
C GLU A 188 4.90 7.80 14.25
N ALA A 189 4.59 7.01 15.29
CA ALA A 189 5.57 6.57 16.28
C ALA A 189 6.81 5.91 15.63
N ILE A 190 6.61 5.01 14.66
CA ILE A 190 7.70 4.41 13.88
C ILE A 190 8.51 5.45 13.10
N ARG A 191 7.86 6.45 12.50
CA ARG A 191 8.57 7.51 11.76
C ARG A 191 9.46 8.30 12.71
N LEU A 192 8.93 8.71 13.86
CA LEU A 192 9.67 9.46 14.86
C LEU A 192 10.83 8.65 15.43
N GLN A 193 10.62 7.36 15.68
CA GLN A 193 11.68 6.46 16.13
C GLN A 193 12.80 6.34 15.10
N ARG A 194 12.48 6.20 13.80
CA ARG A 194 13.47 6.18 12.71
C ARG A 194 14.26 7.48 12.58
N SER A 195 13.69 8.60 13.07
CA SER A 195 14.39 9.87 13.20
C SER A 195 15.25 9.98 14.47
N GLY A 196 15.40 8.90 15.24
CA GLY A 196 16.28 8.81 16.42
C GLY A 196 15.64 9.24 17.74
N ARG A 197 14.32 9.46 17.78
CA ARG A 197 13.62 9.90 18.99
C ARG A 197 13.38 8.74 19.94
N LYS A 198 13.53 9.01 21.25
CA LYS A 198 13.25 8.05 22.32
C LYS A 198 11.76 7.99 22.63
N LEU A 199 11.30 6.89 23.26
CA LEU A 199 9.88 6.65 23.56
C LEU A 199 9.19 7.83 24.25
N ALA A 200 9.79 8.42 25.29
CA ALA A 200 9.24 9.59 25.98
C ALA A 200 9.04 10.81 25.07
N GLN A 201 9.97 11.05 24.13
CA GLN A 201 9.86 12.14 23.16
C GLN A 201 8.75 11.86 22.14
N ILE A 202 8.62 10.61 21.70
CA ILE A 202 7.56 10.16 20.80
C ILE A 202 6.19 10.35 21.47
N ALA A 203 6.03 9.87 22.70
CA ALA A 203 4.81 10.02 23.49
C ALA A 203 4.41 11.49 23.66
N THR A 204 5.38 12.35 23.99
CA THR A 204 5.16 13.79 24.12
C THR A 204 4.69 14.42 22.80
N GLU A 205 5.35 14.12 21.68
CA GLU A 205 5.00 14.74 20.39
C GLU A 205 3.67 14.25 19.84
N LEU A 206 3.34 12.98 20.04
CA LEU A 206 2.05 12.41 19.67
C LEU A 206 0.93 12.75 20.66
N SER A 207 1.26 13.44 21.77
CA SER A 207 0.31 13.76 22.85
C SER A 207 -0.42 12.52 23.39
N VAL A 208 0.29 11.40 23.55
CA VAL A 208 -0.23 10.14 24.08
C VAL A 208 0.67 9.59 25.20
N PRO A 209 0.12 8.85 26.18
CA PRO A 209 0.95 8.21 27.20
C PRO A 209 1.89 7.14 26.63
N GLU A 210 3.10 7.01 27.19
CA GLU A 210 4.03 5.92 26.85
C GLU A 210 3.40 4.53 27.05
N THR A 211 2.55 4.39 28.07
CA THR A 211 1.81 3.16 28.35
C THR A 211 0.89 2.75 27.19
N LEU A 212 0.27 3.72 26.52
CA LEU A 212 -0.56 3.44 25.34
C LEU A 212 0.29 2.95 24.17
N LEU A 213 1.42 3.61 23.88
CA LEU A 213 2.34 3.19 22.81
C LEU A 213 2.85 1.76 23.03
N ASN A 214 3.24 1.43 24.26
CA ASN A 214 3.67 0.08 24.62
C ASN A 214 2.54 -0.94 24.48
N THR A 215 1.32 -0.58 24.88
CA THR A 215 0.13 -1.46 24.76
C THR A 215 -0.22 -1.75 23.30
N LEU A 216 -0.09 -0.74 22.42
CA LEU A 216 -0.40 -0.87 21.00
C LEU A 216 0.72 -1.54 20.19
N ALA A 217 1.97 -1.47 20.65
CA ALA A 217 3.14 -1.94 19.89
C ALA A 217 3.03 -3.43 19.51
N LEU A 218 2.79 -4.32 20.47
CA LEU A 218 2.74 -5.75 20.19
C LEU A 218 1.60 -6.15 19.22
N PRO A 219 0.32 -5.77 19.45
CA PRO A 219 -0.76 -6.17 18.55
C PRO A 219 -0.68 -5.51 17.16
N ILE A 220 -0.17 -4.28 17.04
CA ILE A 220 -0.16 -3.56 15.76
C ILE A 220 1.15 -3.79 14.99
N LEU A 221 2.29 -3.83 15.66
CA LEU A 221 3.62 -3.94 15.04
C LEU A 221 4.19 -5.36 15.06
N GLY A 222 3.66 -6.24 15.91
CA GLY A 222 4.21 -7.58 16.16
C GLY A 222 5.50 -7.58 16.95
N LYS A 223 5.91 -6.41 17.48
CA LYS A 223 7.15 -6.22 18.23
C LYS A 223 7.05 -4.96 19.10
N PRO A 224 7.90 -4.82 20.13
CA PRO A 224 8.05 -3.56 20.87
C PRO A 224 8.38 -2.40 19.93
N LEU A 225 7.95 -1.19 20.31
CA LEU A 225 8.29 0.04 19.59
C LEU A 225 9.78 0.32 19.72
#